data_AF-A0A7K3AIA1-F1
#
_entry.id   AF-A0A7K3AIA1-F1
#
_cell.length_a   1.000
_cell.length_b   1.000
_cell.length_c   1.000
_cell.angle_alpha   90.00
_cell.angle_beta   90.00
_cell.angle_gamma   90.00
#
_symmetry.space_group_name_H-M   'P 1'
#
loop_
_entity.id
_entity.type
_entity.pdbx_description
1 polymer ?
#
loop_
_entity_poly.entity_id
_entity_poly.type
_entity_poly.pdbx_seq_one_letter_code
_entity_poly.pdbx_strand_id
1 'polypeptide(L)'
;MSERVGNVSRTRYEQLVTEARQLVAQVAKAQFALGDKALEIEPMRPVGGSVAKGTDDLFTVEESLQMFADDIGVALSTVMDWRWVSSRWPAGEREDGVSHTVHKILASIPDEAERWVAIKDAPFNSRSGKRQWTSDGAKRLVGQQVDRPVTVQEKVRAVRDLTRDDEVAVKVTASLLSRPETAASLPAADRVRVVQELTRDDEVASSVTSQLLQRPRVARQAMRNDDTRFTVNRAQFDNSEETREKIRDRVPAVREIEHTIEYLDLVGSCHQYVATLGRLVPRMRDQEFTEDERETIRRGIAKVRGAADWLEAAIDTGQFTLDEQLAQLLKGD
;
A
#
# COMPACT_ATOMS: atom_id res chain seq x y z
N MET A 1 63.10 -8.34 -11.67
CA MET A 1 61.84 -9.11 -11.71
C MET A 1 60.72 -8.17 -11.34
N SER A 2 59.86 -7.82 -12.30
CA SER A 2 58.77 -6.86 -12.11
C SER A 2 57.74 -7.46 -11.14
N GLU A 3 57.59 -6.86 -9.96
CA GLU A 3 56.49 -7.16 -9.04
C GLU A 3 55.16 -6.91 -9.75
N ARG A 4 54.43 -7.99 -10.07
CA ARG A 4 53.08 -7.88 -10.61
C ARG A 4 52.17 -7.39 -9.50
N VAL A 5 51.75 -6.13 -9.59
CA VAL A 5 50.62 -5.58 -8.84
C VAL A 5 49.45 -6.56 -8.98
N GLY A 6 48.94 -7.07 -7.85
CA GLY A 6 47.72 -7.91 -7.79
C GLY A 6 47.89 -9.35 -7.31
N ASN A 7 49.11 -9.91 -7.23
CA ASN A 7 49.33 -11.30 -6.76
C ASN A 7 50.22 -11.35 -5.51
N VAL A 8 49.67 -10.92 -4.37
CA VAL A 8 50.37 -10.96 -3.07
C VAL A 8 50.13 -12.31 -2.41
N SER A 9 51.19 -12.99 -1.94
CA SER A 9 51.05 -14.21 -1.13
C SER A 9 50.34 -13.93 0.19
N ARG A 10 49.70 -14.94 0.79
CA ARG A 10 49.00 -14.76 2.08
C ARG A 10 49.90 -14.16 3.16
N THR A 11 51.14 -14.66 3.27
CA THR A 11 52.13 -14.17 4.23
C THR A 11 52.49 -12.69 3.99
N ARG A 12 52.68 -12.29 2.72
CA ARG A 12 52.97 -10.88 2.41
C ARG A 12 51.75 -9.99 2.66
N TYR A 13 50.54 -10.47 2.39
CA TYR A 13 49.32 -9.74 2.73
C TYR A 13 49.20 -9.50 4.24
N GLU A 14 49.50 -10.50 5.07
CA GLU A 14 49.48 -10.36 6.53
C GLU A 14 50.53 -9.35 7.05
N GLN A 15 51.71 -9.29 6.42
CA GLN A 15 52.72 -8.25 6.68
C GLN A 15 52.22 -6.87 6.30
N LEU A 16 51.69 -6.70 5.08
CA LEU A 16 51.14 -5.43 4.60
C LEU A 16 49.99 -4.93 5.49
N VAL A 17 49.13 -5.82 5.98
CA VAL A 17 48.06 -5.46 6.93
C VAL A 17 48.64 -4.95 8.24
N THR A 18 49.74 -5.54 8.73
CA THR A 18 50.40 -5.11 9.97
C THR A 18 51.05 -3.74 9.81
N GLU A 19 51.78 -3.52 8.71
CA GLU A 19 52.37 -2.22 8.35
C GLU A 19 51.27 -1.15 8.17
N ALA A 20 50.21 -1.46 7.42
CA ALA A 20 49.10 -0.53 7.18
C ALA A 20 48.35 -0.17 8.48
N ARG A 21 48.23 -1.08 9.44
CA ARG A 21 47.63 -0.78 10.75
C ARG A 21 48.44 0.24 11.55
N GLN A 22 49.77 0.20 11.46
CA GLN A 22 50.62 1.20 12.10
C GLN A 22 50.40 2.58 11.46
N LEU A 23 50.31 2.64 10.12
CA LEU A 23 49.98 3.88 9.42
C LEU A 23 48.60 4.41 9.81
N VAL A 24 47.58 3.54 9.88
CA VAL A 24 46.23 3.93 10.34
C VAL A 24 46.25 4.46 11.78
N ALA A 25 47.06 3.87 12.67
CA ALA A 25 47.22 4.37 14.04
C ALA A 25 47.86 5.77 14.07
N GLN A 26 48.87 6.03 13.22
CA GLN A 26 49.45 7.37 13.08
C GLN A 26 48.43 8.39 12.55
N VAL A 27 47.65 8.01 11.54
CA VAL A 27 46.57 8.86 11.01
C VAL A 27 45.54 9.15 12.09
N ALA A 28 45.11 8.14 12.85
CA ALA A 28 44.15 8.32 13.94
C ALA A 28 44.69 9.27 15.02
N LYS A 29 45.97 9.16 15.39
CA LYS A 29 46.63 10.09 16.33
C LYS A 29 46.62 11.53 15.80
N ALA A 30 46.92 11.72 14.53
CA ALA A 30 46.87 13.05 13.91
C ALA A 30 45.44 13.62 13.91
N GLN A 31 44.44 12.81 13.55
CA GLN A 31 43.03 13.22 13.55
C GLN A 31 42.55 13.63 14.95
N PHE A 32 42.89 12.85 15.98
CA PHE A 32 42.60 13.22 17.37
C PHE A 32 43.33 14.49 17.81
N ALA A 33 44.62 14.64 17.48
CA ALA A 33 45.37 15.84 17.83
C ALA A 33 44.81 17.11 17.16
N LEU A 34 44.35 17.01 15.91
CA LEU A 34 43.68 18.10 15.20
C LEU A 34 42.30 18.39 15.80
N GLY A 35 41.56 17.35 16.19
CA GLY A 35 40.28 17.50 16.89
C GLY A 35 40.41 18.13 18.28
N ASP A 36 41.46 17.78 19.03
CA ASP A 36 41.79 18.40 20.32
C ASP A 36 42.12 19.89 20.16
N LYS A 37 42.89 20.25 19.12
CA LYS A 37 43.13 21.66 18.77
C LYS A 37 41.85 22.39 18.41
N ALA A 38 40.97 21.76 17.64
CA ALA A 38 39.67 22.34 17.31
C ALA A 38 38.77 22.52 18.55
N LEU A 39 38.89 21.65 19.57
CA LEU A 39 38.22 21.81 20.86
C LEU A 39 38.82 22.90 21.73
N GLU A 40 40.13 23.11 21.65
CA GLU A 40 40.84 24.21 22.30
C GLU A 40 40.43 25.56 21.72
N ILE A 41 40.29 25.65 20.38
CA ILE A 41 39.81 26.85 19.68
C ILE A 41 38.33 27.11 20.02
N GLU A 42 37.48 26.09 19.90
CA GLU A 42 36.05 26.19 20.24
C GLU A 42 35.59 24.97 21.04
N PRO A 43 35.30 25.10 22.35
CA PRO A 43 34.71 24.02 23.14
C PRO A 43 33.29 23.66 22.69
N MET A 44 32.88 22.40 22.88
CA MET A 44 31.50 21.98 22.54
C MET A 44 30.47 22.75 23.38
N ARG A 45 29.50 23.36 22.72
CA ARG A 45 28.41 24.13 23.37
C ARG A 45 27.16 23.25 23.51
N PRO A 46 26.38 23.36 24.61
CA PRO A 46 25.10 22.67 24.73
C PRO A 46 24.12 23.18 23.68
N VAL A 47 23.37 22.25 23.08
CA VAL A 47 22.39 22.56 22.03
C VAL A 47 21.26 23.41 22.62
N GLY A 48 21.05 24.63 22.08
CA GLY A 48 19.93 25.51 22.45
C GLY A 48 20.20 26.60 23.48
N GLY A 49 21.45 26.80 23.92
CA GLY A 49 21.82 27.94 24.77
C GLY A 49 21.99 29.22 23.96
N SER A 50 21.23 30.27 24.28
CA SER A 50 21.54 31.63 23.83
C SER A 50 22.90 32.06 24.36
N VAL A 51 23.72 32.66 23.49
CA VAL A 51 25.02 33.23 23.88
C VAL A 51 24.77 34.22 25.02
N ALA A 52 25.47 34.05 26.15
CA ALA A 52 25.52 35.10 27.16
C ALA A 52 26.18 36.30 26.49
N LYS A 53 25.41 37.37 26.24
CA LYS A 53 25.94 38.66 25.78
C LYS A 53 27.06 39.09 26.73
N GLY A 54 28.32 38.98 26.30
CA GLY A 54 29.45 39.44 27.11
C GLY A 54 30.78 38.71 26.93
N THR A 55 30.91 37.67 26.11
CA THR A 55 32.25 37.23 25.66
C THR A 55 32.68 38.09 24.48
N ASP A 56 33.89 38.63 24.59
CA ASP A 56 34.60 39.46 23.60
C ASP A 56 35.06 38.60 22.40
N ASP A 57 34.19 37.70 21.93
CA ASP A 57 34.49 36.76 20.86
C ASP A 57 34.42 37.50 19.52
N LEU A 58 35.60 37.71 18.92
CA LEU A 58 35.76 38.38 17.63
C LEU A 58 35.15 37.60 16.46
N PHE A 59 34.80 36.32 16.65
CA PHE A 59 34.32 35.41 15.60
C PHE A 59 33.19 34.51 16.12
N THR A 60 32.31 34.07 15.22
CA THR A 60 31.38 32.96 15.50
C THR A 60 32.12 31.62 15.51
N VAL A 61 31.52 30.58 16.12
CA VAL A 61 32.07 29.20 16.17
C VAL A 61 32.37 28.66 14.76
N GLU A 62 31.51 28.99 13.80
CA GLU A 62 31.68 28.54 12.42
C GLU A 62 32.84 29.28 11.75
N GLU A 63 32.95 30.59 11.92
CA GLU A 63 34.05 31.40 11.37
C GLU A 63 35.41 31.02 11.95
N SER A 64 35.52 30.81 13.27
CA SER A 64 36.79 30.42 13.91
C SER A 64 37.27 29.04 13.43
N LEU A 65 36.36 28.08 13.29
CA LEU A 65 36.69 26.76 12.76
C LEU A 65 36.92 26.76 11.24
N GLN A 66 36.25 27.63 10.48
CA GLN A 66 36.47 27.79 9.05
C GLN A 66 37.87 28.36 8.78
N MET A 67 38.30 29.39 9.50
CA MET A 67 39.66 29.92 9.41
C MET A 67 40.69 28.83 9.75
N PHE A 68 40.49 28.08 10.83
CA PHE A 68 41.39 26.97 11.18
C PHE A 68 41.43 25.88 10.09
N ALA A 69 40.29 25.54 9.49
CA ALA A 69 40.21 24.54 8.43
C ALA A 69 40.96 25.00 7.16
N ASP A 70 40.79 26.26 6.76
CA ASP A 70 41.47 26.87 5.61
C ASP A 70 42.98 26.93 5.84
N ASP A 71 43.44 27.32 7.04
CA ASP A 71 44.85 27.44 7.38
C ASP A 71 45.61 26.08 7.36
N ILE A 72 44.92 24.98 7.72
CA ILE A 72 45.50 23.63 7.67
C ILE A 72 45.19 22.87 6.37
N GLY A 73 44.41 23.46 5.47
CA GLY A 73 44.11 22.92 4.14
C GLY A 73 43.13 21.74 4.12
N VAL A 74 42.12 21.72 5.00
CA VAL A 74 41.09 20.67 5.04
C VAL A 74 39.68 21.27 5.01
N ALA A 75 38.66 20.46 4.71
CA ALA A 75 37.28 20.94 4.74
C ALA A 75 36.80 21.20 6.18
N LEU A 76 36.03 22.27 6.40
CA LEU A 76 35.40 22.58 7.69
C LEU A 76 34.64 21.38 8.28
N SER A 77 33.87 20.66 7.44
CA SER A 77 33.14 19.47 7.87
C SER A 77 34.05 18.38 8.47
N THR A 78 35.28 18.27 7.99
CA THR A 78 36.27 17.33 8.51
C THR A 78 36.81 17.78 9.88
N VAL A 79 37.06 19.08 10.05
CA VAL A 79 37.45 19.66 11.36
C VAL A 79 36.32 19.49 12.37
N MET A 80 35.07 19.77 11.98
CA MET A 80 33.90 19.57 12.83
C MET A 80 33.74 18.10 13.24
N ASP A 81 33.96 17.16 12.31
CA ASP A 81 33.97 15.73 12.60
C ASP A 81 35.06 15.37 13.63
N TRP A 82 36.31 15.79 13.41
CA TRP A 82 37.41 15.50 14.35
C TRP A 82 37.19 16.10 15.73
N ARG A 83 36.70 17.35 15.77
CA ARG A 83 36.34 18.05 17.01
C ARG A 83 35.26 17.29 17.78
N TRP A 84 34.18 16.90 17.09
CA TRP A 84 33.08 16.15 17.70
C TRP A 84 33.53 14.76 18.20
N VAL A 85 34.32 14.03 17.42
CA VAL A 85 34.84 12.72 17.87
C VAL A 85 35.76 12.88 19.07
N SER A 86 36.65 13.87 19.06
CA SER A 86 37.58 14.13 20.17
C SER A 86 36.84 14.53 21.44
N SER A 87 35.70 15.22 21.33
CA SER A 87 34.90 15.61 22.50
C SER A 87 34.20 14.42 23.15
N ARG A 88 33.93 13.36 22.37
CA ARG A 88 33.30 12.11 22.85
C ARG A 88 34.33 11.10 23.38
N TRP A 89 35.60 11.29 23.03
CA TRP A 89 36.73 10.43 23.38
C TRP A 89 37.88 11.24 23.99
N PRO A 90 37.84 11.53 25.30
CA PRO A 90 38.97 12.13 26.01
C PRO A 90 40.25 11.30 25.84
N ALA A 91 41.41 11.95 25.95
CA ALA A 91 42.70 11.31 25.67
C ALA A 91 42.94 9.97 26.38
N GLY A 92 42.46 9.81 27.62
CA GLY A 92 42.59 8.58 28.41
C GLY A 92 41.65 7.43 28.01
N GLU A 93 40.60 7.70 27.24
CA GLU A 93 39.59 6.71 26.84
C GLU A 93 39.70 6.32 25.35
N ARG A 94 40.74 6.79 24.66
CA ARG A 94 41.04 6.42 23.27
C ARG A 94 41.77 5.09 23.26
N GLU A 95 41.29 4.14 22.46
CA GLU A 95 41.90 2.82 22.36
C GLU A 95 42.96 2.76 21.26
N ASP A 96 44.18 2.40 21.64
CA ASP A 96 45.28 2.20 20.71
C ASP A 96 44.99 1.03 19.76
N GLY A 97 45.35 1.20 18.49
CA GLY A 97 45.08 0.21 17.44
C GLY A 97 43.64 0.19 16.92
N VAL A 98 42.74 1.01 17.48
CA VAL A 98 41.40 1.24 16.94
C VAL A 98 41.40 2.50 16.08
N SER A 99 40.94 2.39 14.83
CA SER A 99 40.92 3.52 13.90
C SER A 99 39.98 4.65 14.38
N HIS A 100 40.28 5.90 13.99
CA HIS A 100 39.38 7.04 14.24
C HIS A 100 37.98 6.83 13.67
N THR A 101 37.82 6.14 12.53
CA THR A 101 36.51 5.82 11.96
C THR A 101 35.64 4.99 12.91
N VAL A 102 36.22 4.02 13.61
CA VAL A 102 35.50 3.21 14.61
C VAL A 102 35.11 4.07 15.80
N HIS A 103 36.02 4.91 16.30
CA HIS A 103 35.71 5.89 17.35
C HIS A 103 34.57 6.82 16.92
N LYS A 104 34.57 7.30 15.68
CA LYS A 104 33.49 8.14 15.11
C LYS A 104 32.15 7.42 15.12
N ILE A 105 32.11 6.15 14.73
CA ILE A 105 30.87 5.37 14.72
C ILE A 105 30.37 5.15 16.16
N LEU A 106 31.26 4.73 17.07
CA LEU A 106 30.91 4.46 18.47
C LEU A 106 30.62 5.72 19.28
N ALA A 107 31.06 6.90 18.83
CA ALA A 107 30.75 8.19 19.43
C ALA A 107 29.23 8.50 19.45
N SER A 108 28.44 7.82 18.61
CA SER A 108 26.97 7.93 18.61
C SER A 108 26.30 7.26 19.82
N ILE A 109 27.01 6.43 20.59
CA ILE A 109 26.50 5.89 21.86
C ILE A 109 26.32 7.06 22.83
N PRO A 110 25.10 7.37 23.29
CA PRO A 110 24.84 8.54 24.12
C PRO A 110 25.56 8.48 25.47
N ASP A 111 25.44 7.35 26.16
CA ASP A 111 26.04 7.09 27.47
C ASP A 111 27.56 6.95 27.36
N GLU A 112 28.28 7.61 28.26
CA GLU A 112 29.75 7.66 28.19
C GLU A 112 30.41 6.40 28.75
N ALA A 113 29.88 5.87 29.86
CA ALA A 113 30.41 4.66 30.47
C ALA A 113 30.22 3.45 29.55
N GLU A 114 29.03 3.32 28.94
CA GLU A 114 28.74 2.30 27.93
C GLU A 114 29.69 2.44 26.74
N ARG A 115 29.90 3.67 26.25
CA ARG A 115 30.79 3.94 25.11
C ARG A 115 32.23 3.50 25.41
N TRP A 116 32.77 3.85 26.58
CA TRP A 116 34.15 3.50 26.96
C TRP A 116 34.34 1.99 27.17
N VAL A 117 33.32 1.31 27.71
CA VAL A 117 33.33 -0.16 27.83
C VAL A 117 33.24 -0.79 26.44
N ALA A 118 32.36 -0.29 25.58
CA ALA A 118 32.11 -0.84 24.26
C ALA A 118 33.38 -0.90 23.42
N ILE A 119 34.18 0.17 23.36
CA ILE A 119 35.37 0.19 22.50
C ILE A 119 36.43 -0.84 22.90
N LYS A 120 36.48 -1.25 24.17
CA LYS A 120 37.39 -2.25 24.71
C LYS A 120 36.96 -3.68 24.36
N ASP A 121 35.67 -3.93 24.15
CA ASP A 121 35.13 -5.26 23.80
C ASP A 121 34.94 -5.44 22.28
N ALA A 122 36.06 -5.54 21.56
CA ALA A 122 36.02 -5.72 20.12
C ALA A 122 35.37 -7.06 19.70
N PRO A 123 34.44 -7.07 18.73
CA PRO A 123 33.76 -8.29 18.28
C PRO A 123 34.70 -9.24 17.56
N PHE A 124 34.34 -10.52 17.54
CA PHE A 124 35.08 -11.54 16.81
C PHE A 124 34.92 -11.36 15.29
N ASN A 125 36.03 -11.22 14.58
CA ASN A 125 36.04 -11.16 13.13
C ASN A 125 36.36 -12.53 12.54
N SER A 126 35.35 -13.18 11.95
CA SER A 126 35.46 -14.52 11.36
C SER A 126 36.50 -14.62 10.24
N ARG A 127 36.70 -13.54 9.46
CA ARG A 127 37.69 -13.53 8.37
C ARG A 127 39.12 -13.60 8.88
N SER A 128 39.43 -12.89 9.97
CA SER A 128 40.79 -12.84 10.52
C SER A 128 41.01 -13.80 11.71
N GLY A 129 39.94 -14.38 12.26
CA GLY A 129 40.00 -15.23 13.45
C GLY A 129 40.42 -14.49 14.73
N LYS A 130 40.27 -13.17 14.78
CA LYS A 130 40.74 -12.31 15.90
C LYS A 130 39.63 -11.38 16.35
N ARG A 131 39.62 -11.02 17.63
CA ARG A 131 38.78 -9.94 18.16
C ARG A 131 39.37 -8.60 17.73
N GLN A 132 38.65 -7.90 16.85
CA GLN A 132 39.12 -6.63 16.30
C GLN A 132 37.94 -5.83 15.74
N TRP A 133 38.03 -4.51 15.88
CA TRP A 133 37.04 -3.63 15.28
C TRP A 133 37.13 -3.61 13.76
N THR A 134 35.95 -3.53 13.14
CA THR A 134 35.76 -3.18 11.74
C THR A 134 34.70 -2.10 11.67
N SER A 135 34.64 -1.35 10.57
CA SER A 135 33.56 -0.38 10.33
C SER A 135 32.18 -1.03 10.52
N ASP A 136 31.94 -2.18 9.88
CA ASP A 136 30.67 -2.92 10.04
C ASP A 136 30.45 -3.45 11.44
N GLY A 137 31.50 -3.87 12.15
CA GLY A 137 31.41 -4.28 13.55
C GLY A 137 30.90 -3.15 14.43
N ALA A 138 31.47 -1.96 14.27
CA ALA A 138 31.06 -0.76 15.01
C ALA A 138 29.63 -0.34 14.62
N LYS A 139 29.33 -0.25 13.32
CA LYS A 139 27.99 0.10 12.80
C LYS A 139 26.92 -0.83 13.35
N ARG A 140 27.20 -2.13 13.38
CA ARG A 140 26.29 -3.15 13.91
C ARG A 140 26.02 -2.96 15.40
N LEU A 141 27.04 -2.63 16.20
CA LEU A 141 26.86 -2.37 17.63
C LEU A 141 25.91 -1.19 17.88
N VAL A 142 26.08 -0.11 17.13
CA VAL A 142 25.25 1.11 17.28
C VAL A 142 23.96 1.08 16.45
N GLY A 143 23.63 -0.06 15.84
CA GLY A 143 22.41 -0.23 15.04
C GLY A 143 22.37 0.55 13.72
N GLN A 144 23.50 1.09 13.25
CA GLN A 144 23.63 1.73 11.94
C GLN A 144 23.60 0.70 10.79
N GLN A 145 23.30 1.16 9.58
CA GLN A 145 23.34 0.32 8.39
C GLN A 145 24.78 -0.10 8.07
N VAL A 146 25.02 -1.40 8.01
CA VAL A 146 26.32 -2.00 7.66
C VAL A 146 26.56 -1.96 6.15
N ASP A 147 27.81 -1.85 5.75
CA ASP A 147 28.23 -1.90 4.34
C ASP A 147 28.18 -3.34 3.81
N ARG A 148 28.43 -4.33 4.68
CA ARG A 148 28.33 -5.76 4.34
C ARG A 148 27.34 -6.49 5.25
N PRO A 149 26.06 -6.57 4.84
CA PRO A 149 25.04 -7.35 5.53
C PRO A 149 25.35 -8.85 5.59
N VAL A 150 25.45 -9.41 6.78
CA VAL A 150 25.69 -10.86 7.00
C VAL A 150 24.42 -11.55 7.47
N THR A 151 23.73 -10.97 8.46
CA THR A 151 22.52 -11.57 9.03
C THR A 151 21.31 -11.36 8.13
N VAL A 152 20.27 -12.19 8.30
CA VAL A 152 19.00 -12.02 7.56
C VAL A 152 18.41 -10.65 7.82
N GLN A 153 18.40 -10.18 9.08
CA GLN A 153 17.87 -8.87 9.44
C GLN A 153 18.66 -7.72 8.79
N GLU A 154 19.98 -7.80 8.73
CA GLU A 154 20.80 -6.80 8.02
C GLU A 154 20.49 -6.78 6.52
N LYS A 155 20.34 -7.96 5.90
CA LYS A 155 19.99 -8.07 4.48
C LYS A 155 18.60 -7.51 4.21
N VAL A 156 17.63 -7.80 5.08
CA VAL A 156 16.28 -7.24 4.99
C VAL A 156 16.29 -5.72 5.12
N ARG A 157 17.06 -5.16 6.08
CA ARG A 157 17.22 -3.69 6.19
C ARG A 157 17.84 -3.10 4.93
N ALA A 158 18.91 -3.71 4.40
CA ALA A 158 19.55 -3.24 3.18
C ALA A 158 18.58 -3.27 1.98
N VAL A 159 17.79 -4.34 1.83
CA VAL A 159 16.74 -4.41 0.80
C VAL A 159 15.69 -3.33 1.03
N ARG A 160 15.22 -3.12 2.26
CA ARG A 160 14.23 -2.09 2.59
C ARG A 160 14.71 -0.69 2.23
N ASP A 161 15.99 -0.39 2.47
CA ASP A 161 16.56 0.91 2.11
C ASP A 161 16.68 1.09 0.60
N LEU A 162 17.01 0.03 -0.15
CA LEU A 162 17.01 0.05 -1.62
C LEU A 162 15.60 0.18 -2.21
N THR A 163 14.59 -0.44 -1.60
CA THR A 163 13.19 -0.36 -2.04
C THR A 163 12.47 0.89 -1.52
N ARG A 164 13.19 1.92 -1.07
CA ARG A 164 12.61 3.28 -0.91
C ARG A 164 12.39 3.95 -2.27
N ASP A 165 13.13 3.52 -3.28
CA ASP A 165 12.88 3.86 -4.67
C ASP A 165 11.76 2.95 -5.21
N ASP A 166 10.66 3.55 -5.64
CA ASP A 166 9.48 2.83 -6.12
C ASP A 166 9.78 2.00 -7.38
N GLU A 167 10.69 2.46 -8.26
CA GLU A 167 11.08 1.68 -9.45
C GLU A 167 11.77 0.38 -9.04
N VAL A 168 12.66 0.47 -8.05
CA VAL A 168 13.33 -0.70 -7.46
C VAL A 168 12.31 -1.58 -6.72
N ALA A 169 11.42 -0.97 -5.95
CA ALA A 169 10.40 -1.68 -5.17
C ALA A 169 9.47 -2.52 -6.06
N VAL A 170 9.01 -1.98 -7.20
CA VAL A 170 8.15 -2.69 -8.15
C VAL A 170 8.88 -3.90 -8.74
N LYS A 171 10.12 -3.73 -9.21
CA LYS A 171 10.93 -4.81 -9.79
C LYS A 171 11.23 -5.91 -8.78
N VAL A 172 11.60 -5.53 -7.55
CA VAL A 172 11.84 -6.48 -6.45
C VAL A 172 10.56 -7.22 -6.09
N THR A 173 9.43 -6.54 -5.96
CA THR A 173 8.13 -7.14 -5.62
C THR A 173 7.70 -8.17 -6.67
N ALA A 174 7.76 -7.83 -7.96
CA ALA A 174 7.45 -8.76 -9.04
C ALA A 174 8.37 -9.99 -9.03
N SER A 175 9.67 -9.78 -8.79
CA SER A 175 10.65 -10.88 -8.68
C SER A 175 10.40 -11.78 -7.47
N LEU A 176 10.02 -11.22 -6.32
CA LEU A 176 9.74 -12.02 -5.12
C LEU A 176 8.42 -12.80 -5.24
N LEU A 177 7.36 -12.19 -5.76
CA LEU A 177 6.05 -12.83 -5.89
C LEU A 177 5.99 -13.87 -7.02
N SER A 178 6.83 -13.75 -8.04
CA SER A 178 6.95 -14.76 -9.11
C SER A 178 7.64 -16.05 -8.67
N ARG A 179 8.26 -16.09 -7.49
CA ARG A 179 8.92 -17.28 -6.94
C ARG A 179 7.91 -18.14 -6.15
N PRO A 180 7.57 -19.35 -6.62
CA PRO A 180 6.50 -20.14 -6.01
C PRO A 180 6.71 -20.47 -4.53
N GLU A 181 7.95 -20.79 -4.12
CA GLU A 181 8.28 -21.11 -2.73
C GLU A 181 8.15 -19.90 -1.80
N THR A 182 8.57 -18.72 -2.27
CA THR A 182 8.46 -17.46 -1.52
C THR A 182 6.99 -17.09 -1.35
N ALA A 183 6.21 -17.13 -2.42
CA ALA A 183 4.77 -16.87 -2.37
C ALA A 183 4.03 -17.89 -1.48
N ALA A 184 4.37 -19.18 -1.54
CA ALA A 184 3.76 -20.22 -0.73
C ALA A 184 4.10 -20.11 0.77
N SER A 185 5.28 -19.56 1.10
CA SER A 185 5.73 -19.36 2.48
C SER A 185 5.04 -18.18 3.18
N LEU A 186 4.37 -17.29 2.43
CA LEU A 186 3.56 -16.22 3.03
C LEU A 186 2.36 -16.80 3.78
N PRO A 187 2.02 -16.26 4.96
CA PRO A 187 0.78 -16.60 5.67
C PRO A 187 -0.44 -16.43 4.77
N ALA A 188 -1.44 -17.30 4.93
CA ALA A 188 -2.63 -17.29 4.06
C ALA A 188 -3.36 -15.93 4.08
N ALA A 189 -3.45 -15.27 5.24
CA ALA A 189 -4.05 -13.95 5.38
C ALA A 189 -3.30 -12.87 4.59
N ASP A 190 -1.97 -12.91 4.58
CA ASP A 190 -1.15 -11.96 3.83
C ASP A 190 -1.24 -12.20 2.33
N ARG A 191 -1.33 -13.47 1.89
CA ARG A 191 -1.59 -13.78 0.47
C ARG A 191 -2.92 -13.23 -0.01
N VAL A 192 -3.98 -13.38 0.78
CA VAL A 192 -5.30 -12.82 0.44
C VAL A 192 -5.22 -11.31 0.32
N ARG A 193 -4.55 -10.63 1.26
CA ARG A 193 -4.36 -9.18 1.22
C ARG A 193 -3.57 -8.73 -0.01
N VAL A 194 -2.47 -9.40 -0.33
CA VAL A 194 -1.68 -9.09 -1.54
C VAL A 194 -2.51 -9.27 -2.80
N VAL A 195 -3.30 -10.35 -2.90
CA VAL A 195 -4.19 -10.54 -4.05
C VAL A 195 -5.22 -9.41 -4.14
N GLN A 196 -5.84 -9.02 -3.02
CA GLN A 196 -6.78 -7.90 -3.00
C GLN A 196 -6.15 -6.58 -3.47
N GLU A 197 -4.93 -6.28 -3.03
CA GLU A 197 -4.20 -5.09 -3.46
C GLU A 197 -3.83 -5.14 -4.95
N LEU A 198 -3.41 -6.30 -5.45
CA LEU A 198 -3.05 -6.49 -6.87
C LEU A 198 -4.27 -6.51 -7.80
N THR A 199 -5.47 -6.80 -7.28
CA THR A 199 -6.73 -6.82 -8.04
C THR A 199 -7.64 -5.65 -7.69
N ARG A 200 -7.08 -4.49 -7.31
CA ARG A 200 -7.86 -3.25 -7.16
C ARG A 200 -8.35 -2.69 -8.50
N ASP A 201 -7.63 -2.99 -9.57
CA ASP A 201 -8.01 -2.67 -10.93
C ASP A 201 -9.02 -3.70 -11.45
N ASP A 202 -10.16 -3.23 -11.97
CA ASP A 202 -11.28 -4.09 -12.40
C ASP A 202 -10.93 -4.96 -13.61
N GLU A 203 -10.03 -4.53 -14.50
CA GLU A 203 -9.58 -5.32 -15.65
C GLU A 203 -8.75 -6.52 -15.17
N VAL A 204 -7.80 -6.27 -14.26
CA VAL A 204 -7.00 -7.33 -13.62
C VAL A 204 -7.89 -8.24 -12.78
N ALA A 205 -8.80 -7.68 -11.98
CA ALA A 205 -9.72 -8.44 -11.14
C ALA A 205 -10.61 -9.38 -11.95
N SER A 206 -11.17 -8.89 -13.07
CA SER A 206 -12.00 -9.69 -13.98
C SER A 206 -11.22 -10.85 -14.61
N SER A 207 -10.00 -10.59 -15.08
CA SER A 207 -9.12 -11.62 -15.65
C SER A 207 -8.75 -12.70 -14.63
N VAL A 208 -8.33 -12.30 -13.42
CA VAL A 208 -8.00 -13.22 -12.32
C VAL A 208 -9.22 -14.03 -11.89
N THR A 209 -10.37 -13.37 -11.72
CA THR A 209 -11.62 -14.04 -11.32
C THR A 209 -12.03 -15.09 -12.35
N SER A 210 -11.93 -14.78 -13.64
CA SER A 210 -12.22 -15.71 -14.72
C SER A 210 -11.33 -16.96 -14.65
N GLN A 211 -10.01 -16.79 -14.46
CA GLN A 211 -9.07 -17.90 -14.31
C GLN A 211 -9.32 -18.72 -13.02
N LEU A 212 -9.71 -18.07 -11.93
CA LEU A 212 -10.06 -18.77 -10.69
C LEU A 212 -11.34 -19.61 -10.84
N LEU A 213 -12.37 -19.08 -11.50
CA LEU A 213 -13.63 -19.79 -11.76
C LEU A 213 -13.49 -20.93 -12.77
N GLN A 214 -12.44 -20.94 -13.60
CA GLN A 214 -12.09 -22.13 -14.42
C GLN A 214 -11.72 -23.35 -13.58
N ARG A 215 -11.41 -23.19 -12.28
CA ARG A 215 -11.14 -24.30 -11.36
C ARG A 215 -12.46 -24.82 -10.78
N PRO A 216 -12.92 -26.04 -11.11
CA PRO A 216 -14.29 -26.48 -10.80
C PRO A 216 -14.64 -26.49 -9.30
N ARG A 217 -13.66 -26.81 -8.44
CA ARG A 217 -13.86 -26.78 -6.98
C ARG A 217 -14.02 -25.36 -6.44
N VAL A 218 -13.29 -24.39 -6.99
CA VAL A 218 -13.36 -22.98 -6.59
C VAL A 218 -14.70 -22.41 -7.02
N ALA A 219 -15.10 -22.61 -8.28
CA ALA A 219 -16.41 -22.15 -8.76
C ALA A 219 -17.57 -22.72 -7.93
N ARG A 220 -17.57 -24.03 -7.66
CA ARG A 220 -18.60 -24.64 -6.82
C ARG A 220 -18.63 -24.06 -5.41
N GLN A 221 -17.47 -23.83 -4.80
CA GLN A 221 -17.40 -23.27 -3.45
C GLN A 221 -17.83 -21.80 -3.41
N ALA A 222 -17.45 -21.01 -4.41
CA ALA A 222 -17.90 -19.63 -4.56
C ALA A 222 -19.43 -19.55 -4.72
N MET A 223 -20.02 -20.40 -5.56
CA MET A 223 -21.48 -20.46 -5.78
C MET A 223 -22.29 -20.98 -4.58
N ARG A 224 -21.64 -21.54 -3.55
CA ARG A 224 -22.29 -21.91 -2.28
C ARG A 224 -22.44 -20.73 -1.32
N ASN A 225 -21.69 -19.65 -1.52
CA ASN A 225 -21.86 -18.42 -0.75
C ASN A 225 -23.06 -17.64 -1.30
N ASP A 226 -24.02 -17.32 -0.44
CA ASP A 226 -25.30 -16.72 -0.86
C ASP A 226 -25.11 -15.34 -1.49
N ASP A 227 -24.26 -14.48 -0.92
CA ASP A 227 -23.99 -13.13 -1.43
C ASP A 227 -23.31 -13.17 -2.81
N THR A 228 -22.34 -14.07 -2.97
CA THR A 228 -21.63 -14.29 -4.24
C THR A 228 -22.60 -14.81 -5.30
N ARG A 229 -23.42 -15.80 -4.94
CA ARG A 229 -24.42 -16.37 -5.84
C ARG A 229 -25.44 -15.32 -6.26
N PHE A 230 -25.95 -14.53 -5.31
CA PHE A 230 -26.89 -13.45 -5.59
C PHE A 230 -26.30 -12.42 -6.56
N THR A 231 -25.06 -11.98 -6.31
CA THR A 231 -24.37 -11.00 -7.17
C THR A 231 -24.16 -11.54 -8.59
N VAL A 232 -23.72 -12.80 -8.74
CA VAL A 232 -23.53 -13.41 -10.07
C VAL A 232 -24.86 -13.60 -10.79
N ASN A 233 -25.91 -14.03 -10.09
CA ASN A 233 -27.25 -14.14 -10.68
C ASN A 233 -27.79 -12.79 -11.15
N ARG A 234 -27.54 -11.73 -10.37
CA ARG A 234 -27.91 -10.36 -10.77
C ARG A 234 -27.16 -9.94 -12.03
N ALA A 235 -25.84 -10.15 -12.08
CA ALA A 235 -25.04 -9.87 -13.27
C ALA A 235 -25.51 -10.67 -14.50
N GLN A 236 -25.94 -11.93 -14.34
CA GLN A 236 -26.52 -12.72 -15.43
C GLN A 236 -27.82 -12.12 -15.97
N PHE A 237 -28.67 -11.63 -15.07
CA PHE A 237 -29.90 -10.93 -15.45
C PHE A 237 -29.57 -9.63 -16.21
N ASP A 238 -28.70 -8.80 -15.65
CA ASP A 238 -28.30 -7.52 -16.26
C ASP A 238 -27.66 -7.73 -17.65
N ASN A 239 -26.78 -8.74 -17.82
CA ASN A 239 -26.20 -9.12 -19.12
C ASN A 239 -27.27 -9.59 -20.12
N SER A 240 -28.30 -10.30 -19.64
CA SER A 240 -29.39 -10.78 -20.49
C SER A 240 -30.25 -9.62 -20.99
N GLU A 241 -30.55 -8.66 -20.12
CA GLU A 241 -31.28 -7.44 -20.48
C GLU A 241 -30.47 -6.58 -21.47
N GLU A 242 -29.18 -6.36 -21.23
CA GLU A 242 -28.32 -5.62 -22.15
C GLU A 242 -28.23 -6.32 -23.52
N THR A 243 -28.21 -7.65 -23.54
CA THR A 243 -28.24 -8.43 -24.78
C THR A 243 -29.57 -8.23 -25.53
N ARG A 244 -30.70 -8.25 -24.82
CA ARG A 244 -32.03 -7.98 -25.41
C ARG A 244 -32.12 -6.57 -25.98
N GLU A 245 -31.62 -5.58 -25.26
CA GLU A 245 -31.59 -4.20 -25.72
C GLU A 245 -30.72 -4.03 -26.98
N LYS A 246 -29.53 -4.61 -27.00
CA LYS A 246 -28.67 -4.63 -28.20
C LYS A 246 -29.35 -5.30 -29.39
N ILE A 247 -30.14 -6.36 -29.18
CA ILE A 247 -30.92 -7.02 -30.24
C ILE A 247 -32.05 -6.08 -30.71
N ARG A 248 -32.76 -5.45 -29.78
CA ARG A 248 -33.84 -4.50 -30.05
C ARG A 248 -33.37 -3.29 -30.86
N ASP A 249 -32.17 -2.78 -30.59
CA ASP A 249 -31.59 -1.67 -31.35
C ASP A 249 -31.11 -2.08 -32.74
N ARG A 250 -30.69 -3.34 -32.90
CA ARG A 250 -30.20 -3.86 -34.18
C ARG A 250 -31.32 -4.35 -35.10
N VAL A 251 -32.50 -4.67 -34.57
CA VAL A 251 -33.61 -5.25 -35.34
C VAL A 251 -34.92 -4.47 -35.09
N PRO A 252 -35.20 -3.42 -35.88
CA PRO A 252 -36.42 -2.62 -35.75
C PRO A 252 -37.72 -3.42 -35.84
N ALA A 253 -37.72 -4.53 -36.61
CA ALA A 253 -38.87 -5.42 -36.74
C ALA A 253 -39.26 -6.10 -35.41
N VAL A 254 -38.34 -6.28 -34.46
CA VAL A 254 -38.67 -6.81 -33.12
C VAL A 254 -39.52 -5.81 -32.35
N ARG A 255 -39.26 -4.50 -32.49
CA ARG A 255 -40.10 -3.45 -31.86
C ARG A 255 -41.51 -3.43 -32.43
N GLU A 256 -41.67 -3.61 -33.75
CA GLU A 256 -43.00 -3.65 -34.38
C GLU A 256 -43.79 -4.91 -33.99
N ILE A 257 -43.11 -6.05 -33.83
CA ILE A 257 -43.73 -7.30 -33.37
C ILE A 257 -44.14 -7.20 -31.89
N GLU A 258 -43.28 -6.68 -31.02
CA GLU A 258 -43.58 -6.45 -29.60
C GLU A 258 -44.79 -5.50 -29.45
N HIS A 259 -44.81 -4.38 -30.18
CA HIS A 259 -45.94 -3.45 -30.21
C HIS A 259 -47.25 -4.10 -30.71
N THR A 260 -47.16 -5.01 -31.68
CA THR A 260 -48.33 -5.74 -32.20
C THR A 260 -48.86 -6.76 -31.18
N ILE A 261 -47.97 -7.44 -30.44
CA ILE A 261 -48.36 -8.39 -29.38
C ILE A 261 -49.00 -7.66 -28.21
N GLU A 262 -48.39 -6.58 -27.73
CA GLU A 262 -48.93 -5.76 -26.63
C GLU A 262 -50.31 -5.18 -26.97
N TYR A 263 -50.50 -4.74 -28.22
CA TYR A 263 -51.81 -4.32 -28.73
C TYR A 263 -52.84 -5.45 -28.73
N LEU A 264 -52.47 -6.64 -29.22
CA LEU A 264 -53.38 -7.80 -29.26
C LEU A 264 -53.75 -8.31 -27.86
N ASP A 265 -52.81 -8.29 -26.91
CA ASP A 265 -53.05 -8.66 -25.52
C ASP A 265 -54.00 -7.68 -24.82
N LEU A 266 -53.85 -6.37 -25.08
CA LEU A 266 -54.76 -5.35 -24.56
C LEU A 266 -56.18 -5.55 -25.10
N VAL A 267 -56.31 -5.71 -26.43
CA VAL A 267 -57.60 -5.98 -27.09
C VAL A 267 -58.23 -7.29 -26.59
N GLY A 268 -57.43 -8.34 -26.40
CA GLY A 268 -57.88 -9.62 -25.84
C GLY A 268 -58.40 -9.49 -24.41
N SER A 269 -57.72 -8.70 -23.58
CA SER A 269 -58.11 -8.46 -22.19
C SER A 269 -59.44 -7.71 -22.09
N CYS A 270 -59.67 -6.69 -22.94
CA CYS A 270 -60.94 -5.99 -23.03
C CYS A 270 -62.09 -6.94 -23.43
N HIS A 271 -61.89 -7.77 -24.46
CA HIS A 271 -62.89 -8.76 -24.89
C HIS A 271 -63.20 -9.80 -23.79
N GLN A 272 -62.17 -10.30 -23.10
CA GLN A 272 -62.34 -11.29 -22.04
C GLN A 272 -63.14 -10.75 -20.84
N TYR A 273 -62.91 -9.48 -20.48
CA TYR A 273 -63.67 -8.82 -19.43
C TYR A 273 -65.16 -8.73 -19.80
N VAL A 274 -65.49 -8.21 -20.99
CA VAL A 274 -66.87 -8.06 -21.48
C VAL A 274 -67.55 -9.43 -21.61
N ALA A 275 -66.86 -10.42 -22.17
CA ALA A 275 -67.38 -11.78 -22.31
C ALA A 275 -67.67 -12.44 -20.96
N THR A 276 -66.87 -12.15 -19.93
CA THR A 276 -67.07 -12.67 -18.59
C THR A 276 -68.29 -12.03 -17.91
N LEU A 277 -68.44 -10.71 -18.01
CA LEU A 277 -69.65 -10.03 -17.53
C LEU A 277 -70.91 -10.52 -18.24
N GLY A 278 -70.86 -10.69 -19.57
CA GLY A 278 -71.97 -11.19 -20.38
C GLY A 278 -72.45 -12.60 -19.98
N ARG A 279 -71.57 -13.42 -19.39
CA ARG A 279 -71.94 -14.74 -18.85
C ARG A 279 -72.46 -14.70 -17.42
N LEU A 280 -71.92 -13.82 -16.58
CA LEU A 280 -72.25 -13.78 -15.15
C LEU A 280 -73.55 -13.01 -14.88
N VAL A 281 -73.75 -11.86 -15.53
CA VAL A 281 -74.90 -10.98 -15.29
C VAL A 281 -76.24 -11.69 -15.51
N PRO A 282 -76.44 -12.49 -16.58
CA PRO A 282 -77.70 -13.23 -16.76
C PRO A 282 -77.97 -14.28 -15.67
N ARG A 283 -76.92 -14.87 -15.07
CA ARG A 283 -77.05 -15.87 -13.99
C ARG A 283 -77.47 -15.24 -12.65
N MET A 284 -77.36 -13.92 -12.54
CA MET A 284 -77.69 -13.14 -11.35
C MET A 284 -79.09 -12.50 -11.43
N ARG A 285 -79.83 -12.69 -12.53
CA ARG A 285 -81.08 -11.99 -12.86
C ARG A 285 -82.20 -12.18 -11.82
N ASP A 286 -82.16 -13.25 -11.02
CA ASP A 286 -83.17 -13.58 -10.02
C ASP A 286 -82.60 -13.68 -8.59
N GLN A 287 -81.43 -13.09 -8.33
CA GLN A 287 -80.79 -13.08 -7.02
C GLN A 287 -81.07 -11.76 -6.27
N GLU A 288 -81.48 -11.86 -5.01
CA GLU A 288 -81.58 -10.70 -4.12
C GLU A 288 -80.21 -10.40 -3.49
N PHE A 289 -79.59 -9.30 -3.90
CA PHE A 289 -78.34 -8.82 -3.31
C PHE A 289 -78.61 -8.03 -2.04
N THR A 290 -77.85 -8.34 -0.99
CA THR A 290 -77.75 -7.53 0.23
C THR A 290 -77.14 -6.15 -0.08
N GLU A 291 -77.33 -5.16 0.80
CA GLU A 291 -76.80 -3.81 0.56
C GLU A 291 -75.26 -3.80 0.56
N ASP A 292 -74.61 -4.63 1.39
CA ASP A 292 -73.15 -4.75 1.44
C ASP A 292 -72.56 -5.37 0.16
N GLU A 293 -73.25 -6.35 -0.43
CA GLU A 293 -72.88 -6.94 -1.72
C GLU A 293 -73.03 -5.93 -2.85
N ARG A 294 -74.12 -5.15 -2.85
CA ARG A 294 -74.34 -4.07 -3.83
C ARG A 294 -73.21 -3.05 -3.75
N GLU A 295 -72.84 -2.64 -2.54
CA GLU A 295 -71.81 -1.63 -2.34
C GLU A 295 -70.41 -2.12 -2.73
N THR A 296 -70.10 -3.38 -2.45
CA THR A 296 -68.85 -4.01 -2.89
C THR A 296 -68.75 -4.09 -4.41
N ILE A 297 -69.84 -4.47 -5.08
CA ILE A 297 -69.91 -4.51 -6.55
C ILE A 297 -69.80 -3.09 -7.13
N ARG A 298 -70.48 -2.08 -6.56
CA ARG A 298 -70.38 -0.67 -7.00
C ARG A 298 -68.94 -0.15 -6.93
N ARG A 299 -68.22 -0.40 -5.82
CA ARG A 299 -66.80 -0.04 -5.69
C ARG A 299 -65.93 -0.73 -6.74
N GLY A 300 -66.16 -2.02 -7.00
CA GLY A 300 -65.47 -2.75 -8.06
C GLY A 300 -65.72 -2.15 -9.46
N ILE A 301 -66.96 -1.79 -9.78
CA ILE A 301 -67.31 -1.13 -11.05
C ILE A 301 -66.64 0.23 -11.17
N ALA A 302 -66.61 1.02 -10.09
CA ALA A 302 -65.94 2.32 -10.09
C ALA A 302 -64.42 2.19 -10.39
N LYS A 303 -63.76 1.17 -9.85
CA LYS A 303 -62.35 0.87 -10.16
C LYS A 303 -62.12 0.50 -11.62
N VAL A 304 -62.99 -0.33 -12.18
CA VAL A 304 -62.88 -0.69 -13.60
C VAL A 304 -63.11 0.51 -14.50
N ARG A 305 -64.10 1.36 -14.19
CA ARG A 305 -64.34 2.59 -14.96
C ARG A 305 -63.13 3.51 -14.92
N GLY A 306 -62.58 3.79 -13.73
CA GLY A 306 -61.38 4.62 -13.61
C GLY A 306 -60.18 4.06 -14.39
N ALA A 307 -59.98 2.73 -14.38
CA ALA A 307 -58.93 2.08 -15.17
C ALA A 307 -59.18 2.16 -16.69
N ALA A 308 -60.43 2.05 -17.12
CA ALA A 308 -60.81 2.19 -18.53
C ALA A 308 -60.65 3.63 -19.02
N ASP A 309 -61.10 4.61 -18.22
CA ASP A 309 -60.98 6.04 -18.53
C ASP A 309 -59.51 6.46 -18.62
N TRP A 310 -58.66 5.95 -17.72
CA TRP A 310 -57.21 6.18 -17.82
C TRP A 310 -56.59 5.51 -19.04
N LEU A 311 -56.99 4.27 -19.36
CA LEU A 311 -56.49 3.59 -20.55
C LEU A 311 -56.85 4.36 -21.82
N GLU A 312 -58.08 4.87 -21.92
CA GLU A 312 -58.55 5.72 -23.02
C GLU A 312 -57.72 7.01 -23.10
N ALA A 313 -57.53 7.72 -21.98
CA ALA A 313 -56.70 8.92 -21.94
C ALA A 313 -55.23 8.64 -22.31
N ALA A 314 -54.66 7.52 -21.87
CA ALA A 314 -53.28 7.13 -22.18
C ALA A 314 -53.11 6.79 -23.67
N ILE A 315 -54.11 6.16 -24.29
CA ILE A 315 -54.14 5.88 -25.74
C ILE A 315 -54.24 7.19 -26.53
N ASP A 316 -55.14 8.10 -26.14
CA ASP A 316 -55.38 9.36 -26.86
C ASP A 316 -54.21 10.34 -26.76
N THR A 317 -53.52 10.37 -25.62
CA THR A 317 -52.40 11.29 -25.37
C THR A 317 -51.03 10.70 -25.71
N GLY A 318 -50.94 9.37 -25.87
CA GLY A 318 -49.67 8.64 -26.03
C GLY A 318 -48.80 8.64 -24.78
N GLN A 319 -49.30 9.10 -23.63
CA GLN A 319 -48.60 9.15 -22.36
C GLN A 319 -49.13 8.08 -21.41
N PHE A 320 -48.32 7.03 -21.20
CA PHE A 320 -48.66 5.90 -20.32
C PHE A 320 -48.17 6.09 -18.88
N THR A 321 -48.08 7.33 -18.41
CA THR A 321 -47.75 7.62 -17.02
C THR A 321 -48.96 7.36 -16.12
N LEU A 322 -48.76 6.64 -15.02
CA LEU A 322 -49.82 6.39 -14.05
C LEU A 322 -50.21 7.72 -13.39
N ASP A 323 -51.41 8.23 -13.68
CA ASP A 323 -51.91 9.45 -13.03
C ASP A 323 -52.05 9.21 -11.51
N GLU A 324 -51.74 10.21 -10.71
CA GLU A 324 -51.71 10.16 -9.24
C GLU A 324 -53.11 9.81 -8.67
N GLN A 325 -54.17 10.21 -9.38
CA GLN A 325 -55.55 9.84 -9.07
C GLN A 325 -55.86 8.36 -9.38
N LEU A 326 -55.37 7.83 -10.51
CA LEU A 326 -55.52 6.41 -10.84
C LEU A 326 -54.69 5.53 -9.88
N ALA A 327 -53.48 5.99 -9.50
CA ALA A 327 -52.65 5.31 -8.53
C ALA A 327 -53.36 5.13 -7.18
N GLN A 328 -54.08 6.16 -6.71
CA GLN A 328 -54.88 6.09 -5.49
C GLN A 328 -56.11 5.17 -5.64
N LEU A 329 -56.78 5.23 -6.80
CA LEU A 329 -57.99 4.45 -7.08
C LEU A 329 -57.70 2.93 -7.25
N LEU A 330 -56.53 2.58 -7.80
CA LEU A 330 -56.03 1.20 -7.92
C LEU A 330 -55.41 0.67 -6.62
N LYS A 331 -54.71 1.50 -5.84
CA LYS A 331 -54.12 1.07 -4.56
C LYS A 331 -55.18 0.68 -3.54
N GLY A 332 -56.29 1.42 -3.47
CA GLY A 332 -57.35 1.19 -2.49
C GLY A 332 -56.88 1.39 -1.04
N ASP A 333 -57.72 2.02 -0.23
CA ASP A 333 -57.76 1.66 1.19
C ASP A 333 -58.35 0.25 1.36
#